data_AF-A0A7W3TY37-F1
#
_entry.id   AF-A0A7W3TY37-F1
#
_cell.length_a   1.000
_cell.length_b   1.000
_cell.length_c   1.000
_cell.angle_alpha   90.00
_cell.angle_beta   90.00
_cell.angle_gamma   90.00
#
_symmetry.space_group_name_H-M   'P 1'
#
loop_
_entity.id
_entity.type
_entity.pdbx_description
1 polymer ?
#
loop_
_entity_poly.entity_id
_entity_poly.type
_entity_poly.pdbx_seq_one_letter_code
_entity_poly.pdbx_strand_id
1 'polypeptide(L)' 'MASKLPMFGLRVPVDLMNKLKYIASYNGRSANKEIEQLIIKHVESFENHHGTIDTEKHND' A
#
# COMPACT_ATOMS: atom_id res chain seq x y z
N MET A 1 9.11 17.77 -10.06
CA MET A 1 10.27 16.88 -9.85
C MET A 1 9.79 15.45 -10.02
N ALA A 2 10.48 14.62 -10.81
CA ALA A 2 10.09 13.22 -10.94
C ALA A 2 10.28 12.52 -9.59
N SER A 3 9.24 11.87 -9.07
CA SER A 3 9.37 11.05 -7.86
C SER A 3 10.28 9.86 -8.18
N LYS A 4 11.31 9.64 -7.35
CA LYS A 4 12.20 8.47 -7.44
C LYS A 4 11.55 7.17 -6.95
N LEU A 5 10.28 7.23 -6.54
CA LEU A 5 9.53 6.09 -6.02
C LEU A 5 9.05 5.20 -7.17
N PRO A 6 9.12 3.86 -7.01
CA PRO A 6 8.59 2.94 -8.01
C PRO A 6 7.08 3.13 -8.17
N MET A 7 6.61 3.10 -9.42
CA MET A 7 5.18 3.18 -9.73
C MET A 7 4.58 1.78 -9.77
N PHE A 8 3.61 1.51 -8.88
CA PHE A 8 2.89 0.25 -8.85
C PHE A 8 1.48 0.43 -9.43
N GLY A 9 1.22 -0.16 -10.61
CA GLY A 9 -0.08 -0.12 -11.26
C GLY A 9 -1.02 -1.19 -10.69
N LEU A 10 -1.99 -0.79 -9.87
CA LEU A 10 -2.97 -1.69 -9.27
C LEU A 10 -4.24 -1.79 -10.13
N ARG A 11 -4.61 -3.01 -10.55
CA ARG A 11 -5.90 -3.29 -11.22
C ARG A 11 -6.88 -3.86 -10.20
N VAL A 12 -7.96 -3.12 -9.94
CA VAL A 12 -9.03 -3.52 -9.02
C VAL A 12 -10.39 -3.19 -9.63
N PRO A 13 -11.47 -3.89 -9.22
CA PRO A 13 -12.83 -3.53 -9.61
C PRO A 13 -13.14 -2.06 -9.29
N VAL A 14 -13.91 -1.40 -10.16
CA VAL A 14 -14.27 0.01 -10.01
C VAL A 14 -15.00 0.29 -8.69
N ASP A 15 -15.88 -0.62 -8.27
CA ASP A 15 -16.60 -0.52 -6.99
C ASP A 15 -15.64 -0.46 -5.79
N LEU A 16 -14.60 -1.30 -5.79
CA LEU A 16 -13.60 -1.35 -4.73
C LEU A 16 -12.75 -0.07 -4.73
N MET A 17 -12.36 0.41 -5.91
CA MET A 17 -11.65 1.69 -6.04
C MET A 17 -12.49 2.86 -5.50
N ASN A 18 -13.79 2.87 -5.72
CA ASN A 18 -14.68 3.92 -5.20
C ASN A 18 -14.81 3.86 -3.68
N LYS A 19 -14.95 2.65 -3.10
CA LYS A 19 -14.94 2.46 -1.64
C LYS A 19 -13.64 2.94 -1.02
N LEU A 20 -12.51 2.61 -1.63
CA LEU A 20 -11.20 3.05 -1.20
C LEU A 20 -11.07 4.59 -1.24
N LYS A 21 -11.54 5.23 -2.31
CA LYS A 21 -11.56 6.70 -2.41
C LYS A 21 -12.43 7.33 -1.32
N TYR A 22 -13.59 6.74 -1.01
CA TYR A 22 -14.45 7.21 0.08
C TYR A 22 -13.74 7.17 1.43
N ILE A 23 -13.08 6.04 1.76
CA ILE A 23 -12.30 5.89 3.00
C ILE A 23 -11.14 6.90 3.03
N ALA A 24 -10.42 7.05 1.92
CA ALA A 24 -9.33 8.00 1.81
C ALA A 24 -9.81 9.44 2.06
N SER A 25 -10.93 9.85 1.45
CA SER A 25 -11.54 11.15 1.68
C SER A 25 -11.97 11.36 3.13
N TYR A 26 -12.55 10.33 3.76
CA TYR A 26 -12.91 10.37 5.18
C TYR A 26 -11.68 10.57 6.08
N ASN A 27 -10.56 9.91 5.76
CA ASN A 27 -9.29 10.02 6.48
C ASN A 27 -8.46 11.28 6.11
N GLY A 28 -8.96 12.14 5.21
CA GLY A 28 -8.24 13.32 4.73
C GLY A 28 -7.00 12.99 3.87
N ARG A 29 -7.02 11.86 3.17
CA ARG A 29 -5.90 11.30 2.40
C ARG A 29 -6.24 11.16 0.93
N SER A 30 -5.21 11.13 0.08
CA SER A 30 -5.35 10.67 -1.30
C SER A 30 -5.53 9.16 -1.34
N ALA A 31 -6.16 8.62 -2.39
CA ALA A 31 -6.31 7.18 -2.57
C ALA A 31 -4.95 6.46 -2.53
N ASN A 32 -3.92 7.03 -3.17
CA ASN A 32 -2.56 6.48 -3.12
C ASN A 32 -1.99 6.46 -1.69
N LYS A 33 -2.21 7.52 -0.90
CA LYS A 33 -1.72 7.57 0.48
C LYS A 33 -2.44 6.56 1.36
N GLU A 34 -3.73 6.32 1.12
CA GLU A 34 -4.48 5.29 1.84
C GLU A 34 -3.99 3.88 1.46
N ILE A 35 -3.70 3.61 0.18
CA ILE A 35 -3.08 2.35 -0.26
C ILE A 35 -1.72 2.15 0.43
N GLU A 36 -0.87 3.17 0.46
CA GLU A 36 0.44 3.10 1.13
C GLU A 36 0.28 2.70 2.60
N GLN A 37 -0.69 3.29 3.31
CA GLN A 37 -0.97 2.98 4.70
C GLN A 37 -1.50 1.55 4.89
N LEU A 38 -2.31 1.05 3.97
CA LEU A 38 -2.76 -0.35 3.98
C LEU A 38 -1.59 -1.31 3.75
N ILE A 39 -0.66 -0.99 2.84
CA ILE A 39 0.53 -1.80 2.59
C ILE A 39 1.42 -1.85 3.84
N ILE A 40 1.70 -0.70 4.47
CA ILE A 40 2.51 -0.64 5.70
C ILE A 40 1.88 -1.51 6.80
N LYS A 41 0.58 -1.32 7.07
CA LYS A 41 -0.13 -2.11 8.08
C LYS A 41 -0.11 -3.61 7.78
N HIS A 42 -0.21 -3.98 6.50
CA HIS A 42 -0.16 -5.37 6.09
C HIS A 42 1.22 -5.98 6.36
N VAL A 43 2.30 -5.26 6.03
CA VAL A 43 3.68 -5.68 6.30
C VAL A 43 3.92 -5.80 7.81
N GLU A 44 3.57 -4.77 8.59
CA GLU A 44 3.71 -4.81 10.05
C GLU A 44 2.95 -5.98 10.67
N SER A 45 1.72 -6.22 10.23
CA SER A 45 0.92 -7.35 10.69
C SER A 45 1.53 -8.68 10.27
N PHE A 46 2.11 -8.78 9.07
CA PHE A 46 2.76 -10.00 8.62
C PHE A 46 4.04 -10.27 9.45
N GLU A 47 4.88 -9.26 9.64
CA GLU A 47 6.13 -9.38 10.39
C GLU A 47 5.89 -9.73 11.86
N ASN A 48 4.85 -9.16 12.47
CA ASN A 48 4.47 -9.48 13.84
C ASN A 48 4.03 -10.95 14.01
N HIS A 49 3.47 -11.56 12.96
CA HIS A 49 2.97 -12.94 13.00
C HIS A 49 3.99 -13.97 12.52
N HIS A 50 4.87 -13.61 11.58
CA HIS A 50 5.77 -14.54 10.89
C HIS A 50 7.27 -14.28 11.13
N GLY A 51 7.61 -13.18 11.80
CA GLY A 51 8.99 -12.69 11.93
C GLY A 51 9.35 -11.67 10.85
N THR A 52 10.44 -10.94 11.06
CA THR A 52 10.90 -9.85 10.19
C THR A 52 11.22 -10.33 8.77
N ILE A 53 10.79 -9.56 7.77
CA ILE A 53 11.07 -9.87 6.37
C ILE A 53 12.49 -9.39 6.04
N ASP A 54 13.40 -10.32 5.77
CA ASP A 54 14.77 -10.03 5.34
C ASP A 54 14.81 -9.81 3.81
N THR A 55 14.63 -8.57 3.36
CA THR A 55 14.60 -8.23 1.92
C THR A 55 15.98 -8.26 1.26
N GLU A 56 17.06 -8.41 2.03
CA GLU A 56 18.45 -8.40 1.53
C GLU A 56 18.82 -9.69 0.77
N LYS A 57 17.98 -10.73 0.82
CA LYS A 57 18.23 -12.04 0.18
C LYS A 57 17.51 -12.27 -1.15
N HIS A 58 16.73 -11.30 -1.65
CA HIS A 58 15.94 -11.45 -2.88
C HIS A 58 16.22 -10.33 -3.90
N ASN A 59 17.49 -10.14 -4.26
CA ASN A 59 17.87 -9.55 -5.54
C ASN A 59 18.49 -10.66 -6.41
N ASP A 60 17.62 -11.45 -7.06
CA ASP A 60 17.94 -12.25 -8.25
C ASP A 60 17.11 -11.69 -9.42
#